data_AF-A0AAN7D855-F1
#
_entry.id   AF-A0AAN7D855-F1
#
_cell.length_a   1.000
_cell.length_b   1.000
_cell.length_c   1.000
_cell.angle_alpha   90.00
_cell.angle_beta   90.00
_cell.angle_gamma   90.00
#
_symmetry.space_group_name_H-M   'P 1'
#
loop_
_entity.id
_entity.type
_entity.pdbx_description
1 polymer ?
#
loop_
_entity_poly.entity_id
_entity_poly.type
_entity_poly.pdbx_seq_one_letter_code
_entity_poly.pdbx_strand_id
1 'polypeptide(L)'
;MQTDELHLKAIDKSLWRNPIDMLQEVQRLQAEKEIEQQKILEATQKEIEDPELQKEADALAIEEAKVRREYEAALQENALREQALQEQDALEQIELAKMAKMQAEIDAMEEELRELESNDPSKASITTDELRLGLYTGLGVKADIRNDKPVGVVLTSANRQDLRVMRLDQYDADYLSNQIWEFIS
;
A
#
# COMPACT_ATOMS: atom_id res chain seq x y z
N MET A 1 32.15 -85.17 5.61
CA MET A 1 32.32 -86.47 6.28
C MET A 1 32.91 -86.38 7.70
N GLN A 2 32.88 -85.21 8.38
CA GLN A 2 33.26 -85.11 9.81
C GLN A 2 32.08 -84.75 10.73
N THR A 3 30.96 -84.29 10.16
CA THR A 3 29.73 -84.00 10.89
C THR A 3 29.03 -85.29 11.34
N ASP A 4 29.00 -86.32 10.48
CA ASP A 4 28.20 -87.52 10.72
C ASP A 4 28.70 -88.38 11.90
N GLU A 5 30.02 -88.47 12.12
CA GLU A 5 30.60 -89.20 13.26
C GLU A 5 30.35 -88.52 14.61
N LEU A 6 30.28 -87.18 14.65
CA LEU A 6 29.94 -86.44 15.86
C LEU A 6 28.46 -86.57 16.20
N HIS A 7 27.58 -86.56 15.19
CA HIS A 7 26.16 -86.81 15.38
C HIS A 7 25.87 -88.26 15.82
N LEU A 8 26.55 -89.26 15.24
CA LEU A 8 26.42 -90.67 15.63
C LEU A 8 26.88 -90.93 17.08
N LYS A 9 28.00 -90.33 17.51
CA LYS A 9 28.48 -90.43 18.91
C LYS A 9 27.55 -89.72 19.91
N ALA A 10 26.86 -88.66 19.50
CA ALA A 10 25.86 -87.99 20.34
C ALA A 10 24.59 -88.84 20.49
N ILE A 11 24.16 -89.51 19.41
CA ILE A 11 23.00 -90.40 19.40
C ILE A 11 23.25 -91.64 20.29
N ASP A 12 24.43 -92.26 20.18
CA ASP A 12 24.80 -93.41 21.03
C ASP A 12 24.82 -93.05 22.52
N LYS A 13 25.31 -91.87 22.89
CA LYS A 13 25.27 -91.41 24.30
C LYS A 13 23.87 -91.06 24.80
N SER A 14 22.94 -90.68 23.92
CA SER A 14 21.54 -90.40 24.29
C SER A 14 20.71 -91.65 24.52
N LEU A 15 21.04 -92.77 23.85
CA LEU A 15 20.32 -94.05 23.96
C LEU A 15 20.46 -94.73 25.33
N TRP A 16 21.51 -94.40 26.10
CA TRP A 16 21.77 -94.93 27.44
C TRP A 16 21.39 -93.98 28.58
N ARG A 17 20.84 -92.80 28.26
CA ARG A 17 20.32 -91.88 29.29
C ARG A 17 18.91 -92.31 29.66
N ASN A 18 18.65 -92.42 30.95
CA ASN A 18 17.32 -92.70 31.46
C ASN A 18 16.38 -91.55 31.03
N PRO A 19 15.27 -91.84 30.32
CA PRO A 19 14.35 -90.80 29.85
C PRO A 19 13.76 -89.95 30.99
N ILE A 20 13.66 -90.50 32.20
CA ILE A 20 13.22 -89.76 33.39
C ILE A 20 14.26 -88.70 33.78
N ASP A 21 15.55 -89.04 33.75
CA ASP A 21 16.63 -88.12 34.11
C ASP A 21 16.78 -87.00 33.07
N MET A 22 16.57 -87.31 31.77
CA MET A 22 16.52 -86.28 30.72
C MET A 22 15.32 -85.33 30.87
N LEU A 23 14.15 -85.84 31.25
CA LEU A 23 12.98 -85.01 31.52
C LEU A 23 13.21 -84.08 32.72
N GLN A 24 13.85 -84.58 33.78
CA GLN A 24 14.24 -83.77 34.93
C GLN A 24 15.28 -82.69 34.56
N GLU A 25 16.26 -83.03 33.73
CA GLU A 25 17.27 -82.09 33.22
C GLU A 25 16.61 -80.98 32.37
N VAL A 26 15.67 -81.34 31.48
CA VAL A 26 14.90 -80.37 30.69
C VAL A 26 14.01 -79.49 31.55
N GLN A 27 13.30 -80.06 32.54
CA GLN A 27 12.47 -79.29 33.48
C GLN A 27 13.32 -78.30 34.29
N ARG A 28 14.50 -78.73 34.73
CA ARG A 28 15.45 -77.86 35.43
C ARG A 28 15.96 -76.74 34.53
N LEU A 29 16.33 -77.04 33.29
CA LEU A 29 16.77 -76.03 32.32
C LEU A 29 15.65 -75.05 31.94
N GLN A 30 14.40 -75.51 31.88
CA GLN A 30 13.24 -74.65 31.69
C GLN A 30 13.06 -73.71 32.90
N ALA A 31 13.11 -74.24 34.12
CA ALA A 31 13.02 -73.44 35.33
C ALA A 31 14.17 -72.41 35.44
N GLU A 32 15.41 -72.81 35.10
CA GLU A 32 16.56 -71.89 35.08
C GLU A 32 16.38 -70.76 34.05
N LYS A 33 15.88 -71.07 32.85
CA LYS A 33 15.57 -70.06 31.82
C LYS A 33 14.42 -69.12 32.21
N GLU A 34 13.38 -69.64 32.84
CA GLU A 34 12.26 -68.82 33.34
C GLU A 34 12.74 -67.84 34.42
N ILE A 35 13.61 -68.28 35.33
CA ILE A 35 14.24 -67.42 36.34
C ILE A 35 15.12 -66.36 35.68
N GLU A 36 15.91 -66.72 34.66
CA GLU A 36 16.76 -65.77 33.95
C GLU A 36 15.93 -64.73 33.19
N GLN A 37 14.85 -65.14 32.52
CA GLN A 37 13.90 -64.23 31.88
C GLN A 37 13.22 -63.30 32.89
N GLN A 38 12.82 -63.80 34.06
CA GLN A 38 12.25 -62.97 35.11
C GLN A 38 13.25 -61.91 35.61
N LYS A 39 14.53 -62.27 35.81
CA LYS A 39 15.56 -61.31 36.21
C LYS A 39 15.82 -60.23 35.16
N ILE A 40 15.81 -60.59 33.89
CA ILE A 40 15.94 -59.62 32.78
C ILE A 40 14.75 -58.67 32.79
N LEU A 41 13.53 -59.19 32.92
CA LEU A 41 12.32 -58.36 32.99
C LEU A 41 12.35 -57.42 34.20
N GLU A 42 12.71 -57.90 35.38
CA GLU A 42 12.85 -57.06 36.59
C GLU A 42 13.93 -56.00 36.43
N ALA A 43 15.06 -56.32 35.79
CA ALA A 43 16.12 -55.35 35.51
C ALA A 43 15.63 -54.26 34.55
N THR A 44 14.95 -54.64 33.47
CA THR A 44 14.37 -53.67 32.52
C THR A 44 13.25 -52.84 33.15
N GLN A 45 12.44 -53.42 34.04
CA GLN A 45 11.43 -52.68 34.79
C GLN A 45 12.06 -51.67 35.75
N LYS A 46 13.11 -52.06 36.48
CA LYS A 46 13.86 -51.13 37.35
C LYS A 46 14.51 -49.99 36.58
N GLU A 47 14.98 -50.25 35.36
CA GLU A 47 15.54 -49.22 34.48
C GLU A 47 14.44 -48.28 33.97
N ILE A 48 13.26 -48.78 33.62
CA ILE A 48 12.10 -47.94 33.23
C ILE A 48 11.54 -47.14 34.40
N GLU A 49 11.53 -47.72 35.60
CA GLU A 49 11.10 -47.07 36.85
C GLU A 49 12.22 -46.25 37.49
N ASP A 50 13.38 -46.10 36.83
CA ASP A 50 14.47 -45.31 37.36
C ASP A 50 13.99 -43.86 37.55
N PRO A 51 13.89 -43.38 38.80
CA PRO A 51 13.38 -42.04 39.09
C PRO A 51 14.26 -40.94 38.49
N GLU A 52 15.51 -41.24 38.11
CA GLU A 52 16.36 -40.27 37.40
C GLU A 52 15.89 -40.05 35.96
N LEU A 53 15.53 -41.11 35.24
CA LEU A 53 15.01 -41.01 33.87
C LEU A 53 13.64 -40.31 33.83
N GLN A 54 12.78 -40.55 34.82
CA GLN A 54 11.51 -39.81 34.94
C GLN A 54 11.73 -38.31 35.19
N LYS A 55 12.66 -37.96 36.08
CA LYS A 55 13.00 -36.55 36.33
C LYS A 55 13.58 -35.86 35.10
N GLU A 56 14.43 -36.56 34.34
CA GLU A 56 14.99 -36.03 33.09
C GLU A 56 13.90 -35.83 32.03
N ALA A 57 12.99 -36.81 31.88
CA ALA A 57 11.85 -36.69 30.97
C ALA A 57 10.93 -35.51 31.34
N ASP A 58 10.62 -35.34 32.62
CA ASP A 58 9.82 -34.20 33.11
C ASP A 58 10.55 -32.86 32.89
N ALA A 59 11.86 -32.81 33.13
CA ALA A 59 12.67 -31.61 32.88
C ALA A 59 12.67 -31.23 31.39
N LEU A 60 12.87 -32.21 30.51
CA LEU A 60 12.82 -32.02 29.06
C LEU A 60 11.44 -31.58 28.59
N ALA A 61 10.37 -32.13 29.14
CA ALA A 61 9.00 -31.72 28.82
C ALA A 61 8.73 -30.25 29.20
N ILE A 62 9.28 -29.79 30.32
CA ILE A 62 9.20 -28.39 30.74
C ILE A 62 9.99 -27.48 29.79
N GLU A 63 11.21 -27.87 29.40
CA GLU A 63 12.01 -27.11 28.44
C GLU A 63 11.34 -27.05 27.06
N GLU A 64 10.82 -28.16 26.56
CA GLU A 64 10.11 -28.19 25.28
C GLU A 64 8.87 -27.29 25.32
N ALA A 65 8.09 -27.33 26.40
CA ALA A 65 6.94 -26.45 26.58
C ALA A 65 7.35 -24.97 26.63
N LYS A 66 8.49 -24.65 27.24
CA LYS A 66 9.04 -23.29 27.26
C LYS A 66 9.46 -22.83 25.87
N VAL A 67 10.22 -23.63 25.15
CA VAL A 67 10.70 -23.33 23.79
C VAL A 67 9.51 -23.17 22.83
N ARG A 68 8.49 -24.02 22.92
CA ARG A 68 7.28 -23.88 22.10
C ARG A 68 6.58 -22.54 22.32
N ARG A 69 6.43 -22.12 23.59
CA ARG A 69 5.84 -20.80 23.90
C ARG A 69 6.69 -19.64 23.38
N GLU A 70 8.01 -19.72 23.51
CA GLU A 70 8.92 -18.70 22.99
C GLU A 70 8.84 -18.62 21.46
N TYR A 71 8.77 -19.77 20.79
CA TYR A 71 8.62 -19.84 19.34
C TYR A 71 7.28 -19.27 18.86
N GLU A 72 6.17 -19.62 19.52
CA GLU A 72 4.85 -19.06 19.21
C GLU A 72 4.81 -17.54 19.43
N ALA A 73 5.43 -17.04 20.51
CA ALA A 73 5.54 -15.61 20.77
C ALA A 73 6.37 -14.90 19.68
N ALA A 74 7.49 -15.49 19.25
CA ALA A 74 8.32 -14.95 18.18
C ALA A 74 7.57 -14.93 16.83
N LEU A 75 6.76 -15.95 16.54
CA LEU A 75 5.90 -15.98 15.34
C LEU A 75 4.86 -14.86 15.37
N GLN A 76 4.22 -14.64 16.52
CA GLN A 76 3.26 -13.54 16.68
C GLN A 76 3.93 -12.17 16.53
N GLU A 77 5.10 -11.97 17.14
CA GLU A 77 5.87 -10.74 17.00
C GLU A 77 6.27 -10.49 15.55
N ASN A 78 6.70 -11.52 14.83
CA ASN A 78 7.08 -11.40 13.43
C ASN A 78 5.87 -11.07 12.54
N ALA A 79 4.73 -11.72 12.76
CA ALA A 79 3.49 -11.41 12.04
C ALA A 79 3.07 -9.94 12.24
N LEU A 80 3.18 -9.41 13.45
CA LEU A 80 2.90 -8.00 13.74
C LEU A 80 3.90 -7.06 13.05
N ARG A 81 5.19 -7.43 13.01
CA ARG A 81 6.22 -6.65 12.28
C ARG A 81 6.00 -6.65 10.78
N GLU A 82 5.67 -7.81 10.20
CA GLU A 82 5.35 -7.92 8.77
C GLU A 82 4.12 -7.07 8.42
N GLN A 83 3.08 -7.09 9.26
CA GLN A 83 1.91 -6.22 9.07
C GLN A 83 2.30 -4.74 9.13
N ALA A 84 3.11 -4.33 10.11
CA ALA A 84 3.56 -2.95 10.25
C ALA A 84 4.40 -2.49 9.03
N LEU A 85 5.25 -3.36 8.49
CA LEU A 85 6.01 -3.09 7.27
C LEU A 85 5.08 -2.92 6.05
N GLN A 86 4.08 -3.79 5.89
CA GLN A 86 3.09 -3.66 4.81
C GLN A 86 2.28 -2.36 4.92
N GLU A 87 1.91 -1.96 6.12
CA GLU A 87 1.23 -0.68 6.36
C GLU A 87 2.13 0.52 6.02
N GLN A 88 3.42 0.45 6.37
CA GLN A 88 4.39 1.49 6.02
C GLN A 88 4.58 1.60 4.50
N ASP A 89 4.79 0.49 3.80
CA ASP A 89 4.94 0.46 2.34
C ASP A 89 3.70 1.05 1.64
N ALA A 90 2.51 0.74 2.15
CA ALA A 90 1.26 1.29 1.63
C ALA A 90 1.17 2.81 1.83
N LEU A 91 1.57 3.32 3.00
CA LEU A 91 1.62 4.76 3.28
C LEU A 91 2.63 5.47 2.37
N GLU A 92 3.81 4.91 2.19
CA GLU A 92 4.84 5.47 1.29
C GLU A 92 4.34 5.54 -0.15
N GLN A 93 3.66 4.50 -0.65
CA GLN A 93 3.05 4.53 -1.98
C GLN A 93 1.97 5.61 -2.12
N ILE A 94 1.14 5.81 -1.09
CA ILE A 94 0.13 6.86 -1.06
C ILE A 94 0.79 8.25 -1.10
N GLU A 95 1.87 8.44 -0.34
CA GLU A 95 2.61 9.71 -0.32
C GLU A 95 3.27 9.99 -1.68
N LEU A 96 3.93 9.00 -2.28
CA LEU A 96 4.52 9.13 -3.62
C LEU A 96 3.47 9.46 -4.67
N ALA A 97 2.30 8.81 -4.64
CA ALA A 97 1.20 9.12 -5.55
C ALA A 97 0.66 10.54 -5.35
N LYS A 98 0.56 11.01 -4.10
CA LYS A 98 0.17 12.41 -3.80
C LYS A 98 1.21 13.41 -4.31
N MET A 99 2.49 13.15 -4.11
CA MET A 99 3.55 14.01 -4.63
C MET A 99 3.54 14.07 -6.16
N ALA A 100 3.37 12.93 -6.83
CA ALA A 100 3.28 12.88 -8.29
C ALA A 100 2.07 13.68 -8.80
N LYS A 101 0.92 13.59 -8.12
CA LYS A 101 -0.27 14.38 -8.46
C LYS A 101 -0.03 15.89 -8.26
N MET A 102 0.61 16.26 -7.14
CA MET A 102 0.94 17.66 -6.85
C MET A 102 1.93 18.23 -7.87
N GLN A 103 2.92 17.45 -8.29
CA GLN A 103 3.85 17.86 -9.34
C GLN A 103 3.13 18.09 -10.67
N ALA A 104 2.22 17.19 -11.06
CA ALA A 104 1.43 17.38 -12.27
C ALA A 104 0.53 18.63 -12.21
N GLU A 105 0.01 18.97 -11.02
CA GLU A 105 -0.77 20.20 -10.80
C GLU A 105 0.10 21.45 -10.87
N ILE A 106 1.33 21.41 -10.32
CA ILE A 106 2.32 22.48 -10.46
C ILE A 106 2.66 22.70 -11.93
N ASP A 107 2.99 21.63 -12.66
CA ASP A 107 3.34 21.72 -14.08
C ASP A 107 2.18 22.30 -14.92
N ALA A 108 0.93 21.95 -14.58
CA ALA A 108 -0.26 22.52 -15.23
C ALA A 108 -0.43 24.02 -14.92
N MET A 109 -0.27 24.43 -13.66
CA MET A 109 -0.34 25.84 -13.27
C MET A 109 0.79 26.68 -13.87
N GLU A 110 2.00 26.12 -13.99
CA GLU A 110 3.12 26.77 -14.66
C GLU A 110 2.85 27.00 -16.15
N GLU A 111 2.19 26.06 -16.81
CA GLU A 111 1.78 26.23 -18.21
C GLU A 111 0.67 27.28 -18.35
N GLU A 112 -0.35 27.26 -17.48
CA GLU A 112 -1.39 28.31 -17.47
C GLU A 112 -0.79 29.71 -17.24
N LEU A 113 0.18 29.84 -16.33
CA LEU A 113 0.91 31.09 -16.12
C LEU A 113 1.67 31.52 -17.36
N ARG A 114 2.37 30.60 -18.03
CA ARG A 114 3.09 30.89 -19.28
C ARG A 114 2.14 31.34 -20.38
N GLU A 115 0.96 30.72 -20.51
CA GLU A 115 -0.06 31.15 -21.46
C GLU A 115 -0.58 32.56 -21.15
N LEU A 116 -0.85 32.87 -19.88
CA LEU A 116 -1.30 34.20 -19.45
C LEU A 116 -0.22 35.28 -19.68
N GLU A 117 1.04 34.99 -19.37
CA GLU A 117 2.16 35.89 -19.64
C GLU A 117 2.41 36.09 -21.13
N SER A 118 2.16 35.06 -21.95
CA SER A 118 2.27 35.16 -23.40
C SER A 118 1.15 36.00 -24.02
N ASN A 119 -0.04 35.98 -23.41
CA ASN A 119 -1.22 36.79 -23.76
C ASN A 119 -1.18 38.17 -23.10
N ASP A 120 -0.02 38.81 -23.06
CA ASP A 120 0.17 40.12 -22.46
C ASP A 120 -0.73 41.19 -23.12
N PRO A 121 -1.82 41.64 -22.46
CA PRO A 121 -2.69 42.68 -23.02
C PRO A 121 -1.99 44.04 -23.03
N SER A 122 -0.85 44.20 -22.35
CA SER A 122 -0.04 45.43 -22.41
C SER A 122 0.75 45.56 -23.71
N LYS A 123 0.89 44.48 -24.49
CA LYS A 123 1.43 44.51 -25.86
C LYS A 123 0.38 44.80 -26.94
N ALA A 124 -0.91 44.82 -26.59
CA ALA A 124 -1.90 45.44 -27.46
C ALA A 124 -1.64 46.95 -27.41
N SER A 125 -0.81 47.45 -28.32
CA SER A 125 -0.52 48.87 -28.44
C SER A 125 -1.82 49.62 -28.71
N ILE A 126 -2.45 50.15 -27.66
CA ILE A 126 -3.64 50.99 -27.81
C ILE A 126 -3.22 52.17 -28.67
N THR A 127 -3.81 52.24 -29.85
CA THR A 127 -3.54 53.34 -30.77
C THR A 127 -4.08 54.63 -30.16
N THR A 128 -3.48 55.77 -30.53
CA THR A 128 -3.95 57.07 -30.03
C THR A 128 -5.42 57.34 -30.39
N ASP A 129 -5.91 56.74 -31.47
CA ASP A 129 -7.29 56.86 -31.92
C ASP A 129 -8.26 56.04 -31.07
N GLU A 130 -7.88 54.84 -30.63
CA GLU A 130 -8.65 54.05 -29.66
C GLU A 130 -8.76 54.78 -28.31
N LEU A 131 -7.67 55.43 -27.88
CA LEU A 131 -7.67 56.24 -26.66
C LEU A 131 -8.60 57.47 -26.79
N ARG A 132 -8.56 58.17 -27.93
CA ARG A 132 -9.48 59.29 -28.21
C ARG A 132 -10.93 58.82 -28.25
N LEU A 133 -11.21 57.70 -28.89
CA LEU A 133 -12.54 57.10 -28.93
C LEU A 133 -13.02 56.72 -27.52
N GLY A 134 -12.14 56.15 -26.69
CA GLY A 134 -12.41 55.86 -25.27
C GLY A 134 -12.77 57.12 -24.47
N LEU A 135 -12.06 58.22 -24.69
CA LEU A 135 -12.36 59.51 -24.04
C LEU A 135 -13.73 60.05 -24.45
N TYR A 136 -14.04 60.10 -25.75
CA TYR A 136 -15.34 60.59 -26.22
C TYR A 136 -16.50 59.70 -25.75
N THR A 137 -16.34 58.38 -25.83
CA THR A 137 -17.34 57.43 -25.35
C THR A 137 -17.53 57.49 -23.83
N GLY A 138 -16.45 57.74 -23.07
CA GLY A 138 -16.49 57.98 -21.62
C GLY A 138 -17.20 59.27 -21.23
N LEU A 139 -17.14 60.30 -22.07
CA LEU A 139 -17.95 61.52 -21.96
C LEU A 139 -19.41 61.33 -22.44
N GLY A 140 -19.79 60.11 -22.85
CA GLY A 140 -21.14 59.81 -23.32
C GLY A 140 -21.39 60.18 -24.78
N VAL A 141 -20.36 60.51 -25.56
CA VAL A 141 -20.45 60.89 -26.97
C VAL A 141 -20.13 59.70 -27.87
N LYS A 142 -21.05 59.36 -28.77
CA LYS A 142 -20.87 58.28 -29.76
C LYS A 142 -21.26 58.74 -31.14
N ALA A 143 -20.50 58.36 -32.17
CA ALA A 143 -20.93 58.60 -33.55
C ALA A 143 -22.04 57.61 -33.95
N ASP A 144 -23.11 58.11 -34.58
CA ASP A 144 -24.11 57.29 -35.29
C ASP A 144 -23.62 57.08 -36.72
N ILE A 145 -23.10 55.88 -36.99
CA ILE A 145 -22.58 55.49 -38.30
C ILE A 145 -23.58 54.51 -38.93
N ARG A 146 -24.06 54.82 -40.14
CA ARG A 146 -24.97 53.94 -40.90
C ARG A 146 -24.43 53.77 -42.30
N ASN A 147 -24.35 52.53 -42.78
CA ASN A 147 -23.78 52.19 -44.09
C ASN A 147 -22.39 52.82 -44.30
N ASP A 148 -21.49 52.68 -43.32
CA ASP A 148 -20.13 53.24 -43.29
C ASP A 148 -20.02 54.77 -43.46
N LYS A 149 -21.12 55.50 -43.20
CA LYS A 149 -21.13 56.97 -43.23
C LYS A 149 -21.56 57.54 -41.88
N PRO A 150 -20.88 58.58 -41.36
CA PRO A 150 -21.32 59.27 -40.17
C PRO A 150 -22.61 60.04 -40.49
N VAL A 151 -23.69 59.72 -39.77
CA VAL A 151 -25.01 60.33 -39.94
C VAL A 151 -25.33 61.29 -38.78
N GLY A 152 -24.74 61.06 -37.61
CA GLY A 152 -25.05 61.85 -36.42
C GLY A 152 -24.12 61.57 -35.24
N VAL A 153 -24.48 62.16 -34.11
CA VAL A 153 -23.88 61.94 -32.80
C VAL A 153 -24.99 61.57 -31.82
N VAL A 154 -24.76 60.51 -31.05
CA VAL A 154 -25.59 60.08 -29.93
C VAL A 154 -24.90 60.52 -28.65
N LEU A 155 -25.64 61.22 -27.81
CA LEU A 155 -25.22 61.67 -26.49
C LEU A 155 -25.98 60.87 -25.44
N THR A 156 -25.26 60.38 -24.45
CA THR A 156 -25.81 59.61 -23.32
C THR A 156 -25.32 60.21 -22.03
N SER A 157 -26.22 60.57 -21.13
CA SER A 157 -25.86 61.10 -19.81
C SER A 157 -25.13 60.06 -18.95
N ALA A 158 -24.42 60.52 -17.92
CA ALA A 158 -23.67 59.64 -17.01
C ALA A 158 -24.55 58.58 -16.32
N ASN A 159 -25.81 58.90 -16.01
CA ASN A 159 -26.78 57.97 -15.44
C ASN A 159 -27.49 57.08 -16.49
N ARG A 160 -27.15 57.22 -17.78
CA ARG A 160 -27.73 56.51 -18.93
C ARG A 160 -29.24 56.67 -19.11
N GLN A 161 -29.84 57.69 -18.51
CA GLN A 161 -31.28 57.95 -18.60
C GLN A 161 -31.64 58.88 -19.76
N ASP A 162 -30.76 59.84 -20.05
CA ASP A 162 -30.99 60.82 -21.11
C ASP A 162 -30.18 60.44 -22.34
N LEU A 163 -30.89 60.28 -23.46
CA LEU A 163 -30.32 59.96 -24.75
C LEU A 163 -30.78 60.97 -25.79
N ARG A 164 -29.83 61.69 -26.39
CA ARG A 164 -30.08 62.67 -27.45
C ARG A 164 -29.37 62.24 -28.72
N VAL A 165 -30.08 62.25 -29.84
CA VAL A 165 -29.49 61.96 -31.16
C VAL A 165 -29.54 63.22 -31.99
N MET A 166 -28.38 63.68 -32.45
CA MET A 166 -28.25 64.87 -33.28
C MET A 166 -27.68 64.48 -34.63
N ARG A 167 -28.37 64.83 -35.72
CA ARG A 167 -27.93 64.48 -37.07
C ARG A 167 -27.04 65.55 -37.67
N LEU A 168 -26.03 65.13 -38.44
CA LEU A 168 -25.06 66.02 -39.09
C LEU A 168 -25.65 66.80 -40.28
N ASP A 169 -26.78 66.34 -40.84
CA ASP A 169 -27.45 66.96 -41.98
C ASP A 169 -28.41 68.10 -41.60
N GLN A 170 -28.72 68.24 -40.31
CA GLN A 170 -29.73 69.17 -39.80
C GLN A 170 -29.17 70.44 -39.18
N TYR A 171 -27.90 70.41 -38.76
CA TYR A 171 -27.29 71.46 -37.95
C TYR A 171 -25.85 71.70 -38.40
N ASP A 172 -25.39 72.93 -38.27
CA ASP A 172 -24.00 73.30 -38.50
C ASP A 172 -23.08 72.73 -37.39
N ALA A 173 -21.80 72.59 -37.73
CA ALA A 173 -20.82 71.98 -36.84
C ALA A 173 -20.61 72.79 -35.54
N ASP A 174 -20.70 74.13 -35.62
CA ASP A 174 -20.52 75.00 -34.46
C ASP A 174 -21.70 74.86 -33.47
N TYR A 175 -22.93 74.86 -33.99
CA TYR A 175 -24.11 74.59 -33.16
C TYR A 175 -24.08 73.20 -32.53
N LEU A 176 -23.75 72.16 -33.30
CA LEU A 176 -23.65 70.79 -32.78
C LEU A 176 -22.61 70.68 -31.69
N SER A 177 -21.43 71.25 -31.90
CA SER A 177 -20.35 71.22 -30.90
C SER A 177 -20.77 71.90 -29.61
N ASN A 178 -21.43 73.06 -29.68
CA ASN A 178 -21.95 73.76 -28.50
C ASN A 178 -23.00 72.92 -27.76
N GLN A 179 -23.93 72.30 -28.48
CA GLN A 179 -24.96 71.44 -27.88
C GLN A 179 -24.38 70.17 -27.23
N ILE A 180 -23.29 69.61 -27.78
CA ILE A 180 -22.56 68.50 -27.16
C ILE A 180 -21.96 68.96 -25.83
N TRP A 181 -21.28 70.10 -25.81
CA TRP A 181 -20.68 70.63 -24.59
C TRP A 181 -21.72 70.97 -23.53
N GLU A 182 -22.83 71.60 -23.90
CA GLU A 182 -23.95 71.88 -22.99
C GLU A 182 -24.59 70.62 -22.40
N PHE A 183 -24.63 69.53 -23.16
CA PHE A 183 -25.22 68.27 -22.69
C PHE A 183 -24.32 67.53 -21.69
N ILE A 184 -23.00 67.70 -21.79
CA ILE A 184 -22.01 67.00 -20.95
C ILE A 184 -21.62 67.82 -19.72
N SER A 185 -21.75 69.16 -19.78
CA SER A 185 -21.50 70.09 -18.67
C SER A 185 -22.57 70.01 -17.58
#